data_AF-A0A9P9C8G2-F1
#
_entry.id   AF-A0A9P9C8G2-F1
#
_cell.length_a   1.000
_cell.length_b   1.000
_cell.length_c   1.000
_cell.angle_alpha   90.00
_cell.angle_beta   90.00
_cell.angle_gamma   90.00
#
_symmetry.space_group_name_H-M   'P 1'
#
loop_
_entity.id
_entity.type
_entity.pdbx_description
1 polymer ?
#
loop_
_entity_poly.entity_id
_entity_poly.type
_entity_poly.pdbx_seq_one_letter_code
_entity_poly.pdbx_strand_id
1 'polypeptide(L)'
;MSIQTISDLLQIDLDAVRRIVSGLGAIWAVPSSDSDPIVLYHESFPDFIMDTVRCTDQRFVVISSIGHEYLSTRCLHILNQQLVRDICHVPLPAGQELPNRASIGDIEDRLAQYVSPPLRYSSLHVLHHLAKVSVADCSEDIFENLRMFCQGKLLFWLELTCLLGPATLSRLVVQLARLPMEVMNQTEFPSAVSCSVNSRKQYSTLRYRSRHLTRRFIAHCWHSCLVTSYLAHTPTLIAS
;
A
#
# COMPACT_ATOMS: atom_id res chain seq x y z
N MET A 1 2.78 -9.69 12.21
CA MET A 1 1.53 -10.19 11.59
C MET A 1 1.10 -11.40 12.41
N SER A 2 -0.13 -11.42 12.93
CA SER A 2 -0.64 -12.49 13.81
C SER A 2 -1.62 -13.43 13.09
N ILE A 3 -1.98 -14.56 13.71
CA ILE A 3 -2.98 -15.49 13.15
C ILE A 3 -4.31 -14.77 12.93
N GLN A 4 -4.77 -13.98 13.91
CA GLN A 4 -5.98 -13.18 13.78
C GLN A 4 -5.89 -12.19 12.61
N THR A 5 -4.75 -11.50 12.48
CA THR A 5 -4.55 -10.55 11.38
C THR A 5 -4.63 -11.24 10.02
N ILE A 6 -4.06 -12.44 9.88
CA ILE A 6 -4.11 -13.22 8.63
C ILE A 6 -5.54 -13.66 8.34
N SER A 7 -6.25 -14.18 9.33
CA SER A 7 -7.67 -14.56 9.24
C SER A 7 -8.50 -13.39 8.70
N ASP A 8 -8.39 -12.22 9.33
CA ASP A 8 -9.17 -11.04 8.95
C ASP A 8 -8.76 -10.49 7.58
N LEU A 9 -7.44 -10.40 7.32
CA LEU A 9 -6.89 -9.90 6.06
C LEU A 9 -7.34 -10.74 4.88
N LEU A 10 -7.26 -12.07 5.01
CA LEU A 10 -7.56 -13.02 3.95
C LEU A 10 -9.03 -13.49 3.94
N GLN A 11 -9.84 -13.15 4.97
CA GLN A 11 -11.18 -13.76 5.20
C GLN A 11 -11.13 -15.29 5.12
N ILE A 12 -10.10 -15.87 5.74
CA ILE A 12 -10.02 -17.31 5.94
C ILE A 12 -10.49 -17.58 7.37
N ASP A 13 -11.23 -18.65 7.56
CA ASP A 13 -11.65 -19.11 8.88
C ASP A 13 -10.46 -19.17 9.86
N LEU A 14 -10.65 -18.62 11.07
CA LEU A 14 -9.58 -18.50 12.06
C LEU A 14 -9.01 -19.87 12.41
N ASP A 15 -9.86 -20.90 12.56
CA ASP A 15 -9.41 -22.24 12.88
C ASP A 15 -8.66 -22.87 11.70
N ALA A 16 -9.05 -22.57 10.46
CA ALA A 16 -8.28 -22.98 9.28
C ALA A 16 -6.89 -22.34 9.25
N VAL A 17 -6.78 -21.03 9.50
CA VAL A 17 -5.47 -20.36 9.61
C VAL A 17 -4.66 -20.98 10.74
N ARG A 18 -5.27 -21.21 11.91
CA ARG A 18 -4.58 -21.82 13.06
C ARG A 18 -4.08 -23.23 12.74
N ARG A 19 -4.87 -24.05 12.02
CA ARG A 19 -4.44 -25.39 11.58
C ARG A 19 -3.27 -25.32 10.61
N ILE A 20 -3.32 -24.43 9.62
CA ILE A 20 -2.22 -24.23 8.67
C ILE A 20 -0.97 -23.77 9.43
N VAL A 21 -1.12 -22.76 10.30
CA VAL A 21 -0.04 -22.22 11.15
C VAL A 21 0.52 -23.28 12.10
N SER A 22 -0.29 -24.16 12.66
CA SER A 22 0.24 -25.25 13.50
C SER A 22 0.99 -26.29 12.66
N GLY A 23 0.53 -26.53 11.42
CA GLY A 23 1.08 -27.54 10.51
C GLY A 23 2.49 -27.24 9.99
N LEU A 24 2.88 -25.97 9.85
CA LEU A 24 4.26 -25.61 9.45
C LEU A 24 5.17 -25.25 10.65
N GLY A 25 4.90 -25.77 11.85
CA GLY A 25 5.69 -25.50 13.06
C GLY A 25 7.19 -25.82 12.97
N ALA A 26 7.63 -26.53 11.93
CA ALA A 26 9.04 -26.72 11.60
C ALA A 26 9.70 -25.49 10.93
N ILE A 27 8.90 -24.56 10.40
CA ILE A 27 9.31 -23.42 9.57
C ILE A 27 9.05 -22.08 10.27
N TRP A 28 8.07 -22.02 11.19
CA TRP A 28 7.78 -20.84 12.00
C TRP A 28 7.62 -21.17 13.48
N ALA A 29 7.81 -20.15 14.32
CA ALA A 29 7.42 -20.19 15.72
C ALA A 29 5.89 -20.14 15.80
N VAL A 30 5.29 -21.17 16.39
CA VAL A 30 3.87 -21.17 16.69
C VAL A 30 3.63 -20.19 17.84
N PRO A 31 2.82 -19.13 17.64
CA PRO A 31 2.56 -18.15 18.68
C PRO A 31 1.75 -18.74 19.84
N SER A 32 1.94 -18.20 21.05
CA SER A 32 1.21 -18.62 22.25
C SER A 32 -0.26 -18.16 22.25
N SER A 33 -0.56 -17.08 21.52
CA SER A 33 -1.90 -16.52 21.30
C SER A 33 -2.11 -16.17 19.83
N ASP A 34 -3.36 -16.22 19.35
CA ASP A 34 -3.68 -15.82 17.97
C ASP A 34 -3.42 -14.33 17.68
N SER A 35 -3.22 -13.52 18.73
CA SER A 35 -2.84 -12.11 18.63
C SER A 35 -1.33 -11.89 18.56
N ASP A 36 -0.53 -12.88 18.91
CA ASP A 36 0.93 -12.76 18.93
C ASP A 36 1.51 -12.84 17.49
N PRO A 37 2.68 -12.22 17.25
CA PRO A 37 3.31 -12.25 15.94
C PRO A 37 3.80 -13.66 15.58
N ILE A 38 3.55 -14.06 14.33
CA ILE A 38 4.18 -15.24 13.73
C ILE A 38 5.61 -14.87 13.33
N VAL A 39 6.58 -15.70 13.71
CA VAL A 39 8.00 -15.50 13.42
C VAL A 39 8.49 -16.65 12.54
N LEU A 40 9.06 -16.35 11.37
CA LEU A 40 9.67 -17.37 10.51
C LEU A 40 11.06 -17.72 11.04
N TYR A 41 11.38 -19.02 11.13
CA TYR A 41 12.71 -19.48 11.53
C TYR A 41 13.72 -19.45 10.38
N HIS A 42 13.23 -19.67 9.15
CA HIS A 42 14.09 -19.77 7.97
C HIS A 42 13.71 -18.73 6.93
N GLU A 43 14.51 -17.67 6.83
CA GLU A 43 14.35 -16.60 5.84
C GLU A 43 14.39 -17.12 4.40
N SER A 44 15.07 -18.25 4.15
CA SER A 44 15.17 -18.86 2.81
C SER A 44 13.98 -19.72 2.41
N PHE A 45 13.03 -20.00 3.32
CA PHE A 45 11.91 -20.89 3.01
C PHE A 45 10.98 -20.31 1.94
N PRO A 46 10.57 -19.03 2.00
CA PRO A 46 9.82 -18.41 0.90
C PRO A 46 10.54 -18.54 -0.44
N ASP A 47 11.85 -18.28 -0.47
CA ASP A 47 12.65 -18.40 -1.71
C ASP A 47 12.71 -19.83 -2.24
N PHE A 48 12.67 -20.83 -1.35
CA PHE A 48 12.62 -22.23 -1.75
C PHE A 48 11.30 -22.57 -2.44
N ILE A 49 10.15 -22.25 -1.84
CA ILE A 49 8.83 -22.63 -2.39
C ILE A 49 8.41 -21.80 -3.61
N MET A 50 9.01 -20.62 -3.82
CA MET A 50 8.76 -19.78 -5.00
C MET A 50 9.66 -20.11 -6.20
N ASP A 51 10.73 -20.88 -5.99
CA ASP A 51 11.67 -21.26 -7.04
C ASP A 51 11.31 -22.64 -7.60
N THR A 52 10.81 -22.70 -8.83
CA THR A 52 10.38 -23.93 -9.50
C THR A 52 11.53 -24.88 -9.84
N VAL A 53 12.78 -24.40 -9.81
CA VAL A 53 13.98 -25.21 -9.98
C VAL A 53 14.38 -25.86 -8.66
N ARG A 54 14.23 -25.13 -7.54
CA ARG A 54 14.58 -25.63 -6.20
C ARG A 54 13.45 -26.47 -5.57
N CYS A 55 12.20 -26.08 -5.74
CA CYS A 55 11.03 -26.82 -5.27
C CYS A 55 10.57 -27.80 -6.36
N THR A 56 11.11 -29.01 -6.30
CA THR A 56 10.85 -30.04 -7.32
C THR A 56 9.45 -30.67 -7.19
N ASP A 57 8.84 -30.60 -6.00
CA ASP A 57 7.48 -31.08 -5.76
C ASP A 57 6.45 -29.98 -6.08
N GLN A 58 5.77 -30.15 -7.22
CA GLN A 58 4.79 -29.19 -7.74
C GLN A 58 3.61 -28.93 -6.79
N ARG A 59 3.37 -29.80 -5.81
CA ARG A 59 2.31 -29.58 -4.79
C ARG A 59 2.63 -28.43 -3.83
N PHE A 60 3.91 -28.07 -3.70
CA PHE A 60 4.38 -27.03 -2.77
C PHE A 60 4.87 -25.76 -3.47
N VAL A 61 4.91 -25.76 -4.80
CA VAL A 61 5.30 -24.60 -5.59
C VAL A 61 4.27 -23.48 -5.41
N VAL A 62 4.74 -22.30 -5.01
CA VAL A 62 3.91 -21.10 -4.86
C VAL A 62 4.17 -20.14 -6.01
N ILE A 63 3.13 -19.87 -6.80
CA ILE A 63 3.17 -18.86 -7.84
C ILE A 63 2.98 -17.48 -7.18
N SER A 64 4.08 -16.73 -7.05
CA SER A 64 4.12 -15.46 -6.32
C SER A 64 3.12 -14.42 -6.84
N SER A 65 2.92 -14.34 -8.16
CA SER A 65 1.99 -13.37 -8.78
C SER A 65 0.54 -13.58 -8.32
N ILE A 66 0.08 -14.82 -8.22
CA ILE A 66 -1.27 -15.15 -7.74
C ILE A 66 -1.46 -14.68 -6.30
N GLY A 67 -0.47 -14.94 -5.44
CA GLY A 67 -0.50 -14.46 -4.05
C GLY A 67 -0.50 -12.94 -3.95
N HIS A 68 0.26 -12.27 -4.82
CA HIS A 68 0.31 -10.80 -4.86
C HIS A 68 -0.98 -10.18 -5.38
N GLU A 69 -1.64 -10.75 -6.39
CA GLU A 69 -2.97 -10.33 -6.83
C GLU A 69 -4.01 -10.51 -5.72
N TYR A 70 -4.04 -11.67 -5.09
CA TYR A 70 -4.98 -11.90 -3.99
C TYR A 70 -4.76 -10.88 -2.88
N LEU A 71 -3.52 -10.71 -2.42
CA LEU A 71 -3.20 -9.76 -1.34
C LEU A 71 -3.48 -8.30 -1.71
N SER A 72 -3.20 -7.85 -2.93
CA SER A 72 -3.53 -6.48 -3.34
C SER A 72 -5.04 -6.25 -3.35
N THR A 73 -5.82 -7.18 -3.90
CA THR A 73 -7.29 -7.12 -3.90
C THR A 73 -7.84 -7.07 -2.48
N ARG A 74 -7.33 -7.93 -1.58
CA ARG A 74 -7.69 -7.92 -0.15
C ARG A 74 -7.34 -6.60 0.53
N CYS A 75 -6.16 -6.06 0.24
CA CYS A 75 -5.72 -4.78 0.79
C CYS A 75 -6.62 -3.63 0.32
N LEU A 76 -6.96 -3.58 -0.97
CA LEU A 76 -7.83 -2.53 -1.51
C LEU A 76 -9.23 -2.60 -0.90
N HIS A 77 -9.80 -3.79 -0.72
CA HIS A 77 -11.09 -3.96 -0.02
C HIS A 77 -11.05 -3.35 1.39
N ILE A 78 -10.03 -3.67 2.19
CA ILE A 78 -9.87 -3.15 3.56
C ILE A 78 -9.70 -1.63 3.54
N LEU A 79 -8.88 -1.09 2.64
CA LEU A 79 -8.69 0.35 2.50
C LEU A 79 -10.00 1.04 2.12
N ASN A 80 -10.77 0.48 1.19
CA ASN A 80 -12.06 1.01 0.78
C ASN A 80 -13.09 1.00 1.92
N GLN A 81 -13.12 -0.07 2.71
CA GLN A 81 -14.09 -0.25 3.79
C GLN A 81 -13.74 0.57 5.04
N GLN A 82 -12.48 0.55 5.47
CA GLN A 82 -12.11 1.03 6.81
C GLN A 82 -11.50 2.44 6.83
N LEU A 83 -10.95 2.94 5.71
CA LEU A 83 -10.43 4.31 5.72
C LEU A 83 -11.56 5.33 5.79
N VAL A 84 -11.45 6.19 6.80
CA VAL A 84 -12.26 7.37 6.99
C VAL A 84 -11.35 8.58 7.18
N ARG A 85 -11.89 9.77 6.93
CA ARG A 85 -11.18 11.03 7.19
C ARG A 85 -10.90 11.16 8.68
N ASP A 86 -9.73 11.68 9.05
CA ASP A 86 -9.37 11.92 10.45
C ASP A 86 -9.49 10.64 11.31
N ILE A 87 -8.98 9.53 10.79
CA ILE A 87 -9.17 8.19 11.39
C ILE A 87 -8.61 8.11 12.81
N CYS A 88 -7.54 8.86 13.11
CA CYS A 88 -6.92 8.89 14.44
C CYS A 88 -7.49 10.02 15.33
N HIS A 89 -8.52 10.74 14.87
CA HIS A 89 -9.17 11.85 15.57
C HIS A 89 -8.17 12.86 16.12
N VAL A 90 -7.16 13.21 15.30
CA VAL A 90 -6.10 14.13 15.73
C VAL A 90 -6.73 15.51 15.86
N PRO A 91 -6.65 16.16 17.03
CA PRO A 91 -7.29 17.47 17.22
C PRO A 91 -6.72 18.49 16.23
N LEU A 92 -7.54 18.89 15.26
CA LEU A 92 -7.19 19.92 14.28
C LEU A 92 -7.92 21.22 14.62
N PRO A 93 -7.21 22.30 14.96
CA PRO A 93 -7.81 23.62 14.95
C PRO A 93 -8.36 23.91 13.55
N ALA A 94 -9.58 24.46 13.48
CA ALA A 94 -10.29 24.66 12.21
C ALA A 94 -9.41 25.40 11.18
N GLY A 95 -9.16 24.74 10.04
CA GLY A 95 -8.39 25.31 8.92
C GLY A 95 -6.87 25.12 8.98
N GLN A 96 -6.35 24.33 9.92
CA GLN A 96 -4.92 23.97 9.98
C GLN A 96 -4.59 22.65 9.28
N GLU A 97 -3.32 22.49 8.91
CA GLU A 97 -2.78 21.27 8.29
C GLU A 97 -2.61 20.16 9.35
N LEU A 98 -2.50 18.91 8.90
CA LEU A 98 -2.17 17.78 9.78
C LEU A 98 -0.88 18.12 10.55
N PRO A 99 -0.89 18.13 11.90
CA PRO A 99 0.29 18.48 12.67
C PRO A 99 1.40 17.46 12.39
N ASN A 100 2.64 17.89 12.61
CA ASN A 100 3.77 16.97 12.51
C ASN A 100 3.51 15.79 13.46
N ARG A 101 3.68 14.55 12.98
CA ARG A 101 3.59 13.35 13.81
C ARG A 101 4.34 13.49 15.13
N ALA A 102 5.53 14.10 15.09
CA ALA A 102 6.38 14.31 16.27
C ALA A 102 5.76 15.25 17.32
N SER A 103 4.77 16.07 16.96
CA SER A 103 4.02 16.93 17.88
C SER A 103 2.75 16.27 18.46
N ILE A 104 2.37 15.08 17.99
CA ILE A 104 1.22 14.33 18.51
C ILE A 104 1.75 13.34 19.56
N GLY A 105 1.67 13.72 20.84
CA GLY A 105 2.26 12.94 21.93
C GLY A 105 1.63 11.56 22.15
N ASP A 106 0.35 11.39 21.80
CA ASP A 106 -0.45 10.17 21.99
C ASP A 106 -0.69 9.39 20.67
N ILE A 107 0.15 9.61 19.65
CA ILE A 107 -0.11 9.04 18.32
C ILE A 107 -0.09 7.51 18.30
N GLU A 108 0.78 6.86 19.08
CA GLU A 108 0.84 5.39 19.12
C GLU A 108 -0.44 4.80 19.74
N ASP A 109 -0.97 5.43 20.79
CA ASP A 109 -2.22 5.00 21.43
C ASP A 109 -3.40 5.16 20.48
N ARG A 110 -3.45 6.27 19.74
CA ARG A 110 -4.47 6.50 18.69
C ARG A 110 -4.38 5.48 17.58
N LEU A 111 -3.17 5.17 17.09
CA LEU A 111 -2.97 4.15 16.08
C LEU A 111 -3.43 2.77 16.59
N ALA A 112 -3.11 2.41 17.83
CA ALA A 112 -3.55 1.16 18.45
C ALA A 112 -5.07 1.10 18.63
N GLN A 113 -5.71 2.23 18.91
CA GLN A 113 -7.16 2.31 19.13
C GLN A 113 -7.97 2.29 17.83
N TYR A 114 -7.54 3.04 16.81
CA TYR A 114 -8.36 3.32 15.63
C TYR A 114 -7.91 2.58 14.37
N VAL A 115 -6.70 2.04 14.33
CA VAL A 115 -6.16 1.38 13.14
C VAL A 115 -6.08 -0.11 13.38
N SER A 116 -7.02 -0.86 12.80
CA SER A 116 -7.02 -2.31 12.88
C SER A 116 -5.72 -2.91 12.31
N PRO A 117 -5.25 -4.07 12.82
CA PRO A 117 -4.07 -4.72 12.27
C PRO A 117 -4.15 -5.00 10.75
N PRO A 118 -5.29 -5.46 10.19
CA PRO A 118 -5.44 -5.60 8.74
C PRO A 118 -5.33 -4.26 8.01
N LEU A 119 -5.96 -3.18 8.50
CA LEU A 119 -5.85 -1.85 7.88
C LEU A 119 -4.41 -1.33 7.91
N ARG A 120 -3.69 -1.54 9.01
CA ARG A 120 -2.27 -1.18 9.11
C ARG A 120 -1.44 -1.95 8.09
N TYR A 121 -1.66 -3.25 7.95
CA TYR A 121 -0.98 -4.06 6.93
C TYR A 121 -1.29 -3.55 5.51
N SER A 122 -2.57 -3.40 5.17
CA SER A 122 -3.00 -2.94 3.85
C SER A 122 -2.42 -1.56 3.52
N SER A 123 -2.38 -0.65 4.49
CA SER A 123 -1.82 0.69 4.31
C SER A 123 -0.31 0.68 4.02
N LEU A 124 0.42 -0.32 4.52
CA LEU A 124 1.88 -0.45 4.34
C LEU A 124 2.27 -1.24 3.09
N HIS A 125 1.41 -2.16 2.62
CA HIS A 125 1.79 -3.19 1.66
C HIS A 125 0.97 -3.18 0.36
N VAL A 126 -0.12 -2.40 0.24
CA VAL A 126 -0.94 -2.38 -0.99
C VAL A 126 -0.13 -2.09 -2.25
N LEU A 127 0.77 -1.09 -2.22
CA LEU A 127 1.60 -0.77 -3.37
C LEU A 127 2.68 -1.82 -3.64
N HIS A 128 3.20 -2.48 -2.60
CA HIS A 128 4.15 -3.58 -2.76
C HIS A 128 3.55 -4.73 -3.56
N HIS A 129 2.31 -5.08 -3.25
CA HIS A 129 1.59 -6.14 -3.94
C HIS A 129 1.23 -5.72 -5.36
N LEU A 130 0.64 -4.53 -5.54
CA LEU A 130 0.31 -4.00 -6.87
C LEU A 130 1.52 -3.93 -7.81
N ALA A 131 2.72 -3.63 -7.30
CA ALA A 131 3.95 -3.58 -8.10
C ALA A 131 4.39 -4.95 -8.67
N LYS A 132 3.81 -6.06 -8.18
CA LYS A 132 4.19 -7.43 -8.54
C LYS A 132 3.07 -8.20 -9.24
N VAL A 133 1.97 -7.52 -9.53
CA VAL A 133 0.81 -8.09 -10.17
C VAL A 133 1.01 -8.13 -11.68
N SER A 134 0.65 -9.25 -12.33
CA SER A 134 0.60 -9.37 -13.79
C SER A 134 -0.69 -8.76 -14.31
N VAL A 135 -0.63 -7.54 -14.86
CA VAL A 135 -1.81 -6.80 -15.32
C VAL A 135 -2.58 -7.55 -16.43
N ALA A 136 -1.87 -8.33 -17.25
CA ALA A 136 -2.47 -9.12 -18.33
C ALA A 136 -3.43 -10.21 -17.83
N ASP A 137 -3.21 -10.70 -16.61
CA ASP A 137 -3.92 -11.87 -16.05
C ASP A 137 -4.81 -11.51 -14.85
N CYS A 138 -4.97 -10.22 -14.56
CA CYS A 138 -5.73 -9.74 -13.41
C CYS A 138 -7.23 -9.86 -13.57
N SER A 139 -7.89 -10.20 -12.47
CA SER A 139 -9.34 -10.03 -12.32
C SER A 139 -9.77 -8.55 -12.39
N GLU A 140 -10.97 -8.27 -12.94
CA GLU A 140 -11.51 -6.89 -12.97
C GLU A 140 -11.76 -6.32 -11.56
N ASP A 141 -11.96 -7.21 -10.57
CA ASP A 141 -12.20 -6.85 -9.17
C ASP A 141 -11.07 -5.99 -8.57
N ILE A 142 -9.80 -6.26 -8.95
CA ILE A 142 -8.66 -5.46 -8.49
C ILE A 142 -8.76 -4.02 -9.02
N PHE A 143 -9.15 -3.85 -10.29
CA PHE A 143 -9.20 -2.54 -10.93
C PHE A 143 -10.37 -1.72 -10.43
N GLU A 144 -11.53 -2.34 -10.21
CA GLU A 144 -12.67 -1.67 -9.60
C GLU A 144 -12.35 -1.17 -8.19
N ASN A 145 -11.74 -2.03 -7.38
CA ASN A 145 -11.31 -1.66 -6.03
C ASN A 145 -10.20 -0.59 -6.05
N LEU A 146 -9.31 -0.62 -7.03
CA LEU A 146 -8.28 0.40 -7.21
C LEU A 146 -8.90 1.75 -7.59
N ARG A 147 -9.88 1.79 -8.50
CA ARG A 147 -10.60 3.01 -8.89
C ARG A 147 -11.34 3.60 -7.70
N MET A 148 -12.10 2.79 -6.96
CA MET A 148 -12.78 3.23 -5.72
C MET A 148 -11.80 3.82 -4.71
N PHE A 149 -10.65 3.17 -4.53
CA PHE A 149 -9.61 3.64 -3.63
C PHE A 149 -9.04 4.99 -4.07
N CYS A 150 -8.64 5.11 -5.34
CA CYS A 150 -8.09 6.34 -5.90
C CYS A 150 -9.07 7.51 -5.80
N GLN A 151 -10.35 7.27 -6.10
CA GLN A 151 -11.38 8.31 -6.14
C GLN A 151 -11.85 8.73 -4.75
N GLY A 152 -12.00 7.79 -3.81
CA GLY A 152 -12.64 8.05 -2.52
C GLY A 152 -11.71 8.05 -1.31
N LYS A 153 -10.58 7.35 -1.36
CA LYS A 153 -9.83 6.93 -0.17
C LYS A 153 -8.36 7.34 -0.18
N LEU A 154 -7.81 7.71 -1.34
CA LEU A 154 -6.41 8.08 -1.51
C LEU A 154 -5.93 9.14 -0.50
N LEU A 155 -6.73 10.19 -0.28
CA LEU A 155 -6.35 11.25 0.67
C LEU A 155 -6.37 10.78 2.13
N PHE A 156 -7.29 9.90 2.50
CA PHE A 156 -7.37 9.34 3.86
C PHE A 156 -6.24 8.34 4.10
N TRP A 157 -5.85 7.59 3.08
CA TRP A 157 -4.67 6.73 3.13
C TRP A 157 -3.37 7.53 3.28
N LEU A 158 -3.23 8.66 2.57
CA LEU A 158 -2.08 9.55 2.71
C LEU A 158 -2.00 10.16 4.12
N GLU A 159 -3.14 10.49 4.71
CA GLU A 159 -3.21 10.94 6.10
C GLU A 159 -2.70 9.86 7.06
N LEU A 160 -3.26 8.65 6.99
CA LEU A 160 -2.85 7.53 7.83
C LEU A 160 -1.37 7.18 7.65
N THR A 161 -0.87 7.18 6.41
CA THR A 161 0.55 6.85 6.15
C THR A 161 1.51 7.90 6.70
N CYS A 162 1.12 9.18 6.75
CA CYS A 162 1.88 10.22 7.47
C CYS A 162 1.90 9.95 8.97
N LEU A 163 0.78 9.50 9.55
CA LEU A 163 0.66 9.16 10.96
C LEU A 163 1.43 7.88 11.32
N LEU A 164 1.57 6.93 10.41
CA LEU A 164 2.41 5.73 10.57
C LEU A 164 3.92 6.06 10.59
N GLY A 165 4.31 7.25 10.13
CA GLY A 165 5.65 7.81 10.34
C GLY A 165 6.59 7.80 9.13
N PRO A 166 7.78 8.42 9.26
CA PRO A 166 8.65 8.74 8.13
C PRO A 166 9.13 7.54 7.32
N ALA A 167 9.43 6.41 7.98
CA ALA A 167 9.86 5.19 7.30
C ALA A 167 8.79 4.65 6.33
N THR A 168 7.51 4.84 6.67
CA THR A 168 6.40 4.48 5.79
C THR A 168 6.40 5.37 4.55
N LEU A 169 6.53 6.68 4.71
CA LEU A 169 6.59 7.62 3.59
C LEU A 169 7.75 7.28 2.64
N SER A 170 8.96 7.07 3.15
CA SER A 170 10.12 6.71 2.32
C SER A 170 9.87 5.44 1.50
N ARG A 171 9.23 4.44 2.09
CA ARG A 171 8.84 3.20 1.41
C ARG A 171 7.80 3.44 0.31
N LEU A 172 6.82 4.33 0.53
CA LEU A 172 5.81 4.65 -0.48
C LEU A 172 6.43 5.25 -1.75
N VAL A 173 7.41 6.15 -1.63
CA VAL A 173 8.11 6.73 -2.80
C VAL A 173 8.69 5.63 -3.68
N VAL A 174 9.41 4.70 -3.06
CA VAL A 174 10.07 3.60 -3.76
C VAL A 174 9.04 2.67 -4.39
N GLN A 175 7.94 2.38 -3.71
CA GLN A 175 6.89 1.51 -4.23
C GLN A 175 6.12 2.15 -5.39
N LEU A 176 5.79 3.44 -5.30
CA LEU A 176 5.13 4.18 -6.38
C LEU A 176 5.97 4.18 -7.66
N ALA A 177 7.29 4.37 -7.53
CA ALA A 177 8.21 4.33 -8.67
C ALA A 177 8.34 2.95 -9.33
N ARG A 178 7.83 1.89 -8.69
CA ARG A 178 7.85 0.51 -9.18
C ARG A 178 6.50 0.03 -9.69
N LEU A 179 5.46 0.86 -9.65
CA LEU A 179 4.15 0.47 -10.16
C LEU A 179 4.20 0.34 -11.70
N PRO A 180 3.64 -0.74 -12.28
CA PRO A 180 3.48 -0.85 -13.72
C PRO A 180 2.66 0.32 -14.29
N MET A 181 3.04 0.80 -15.47
CA MET A 181 2.33 1.89 -16.15
C MET A 181 0.86 1.55 -16.38
N GLU A 182 0.57 0.28 -16.63
CA GLU A 182 -0.75 -0.24 -16.89
C GLU A 182 -1.63 -0.14 -15.63
N VAL A 183 -1.09 -0.41 -14.44
CA VAL A 183 -1.80 -0.19 -13.16
C VAL A 183 -2.12 1.29 -12.98
N MET A 184 -1.17 2.18 -13.30
CA MET A 184 -1.39 3.62 -13.20
C MET A 184 -2.45 4.13 -14.19
N ASN A 185 -2.52 3.56 -15.39
CA ASN A 185 -3.50 3.93 -16.41
C ASN A 185 -4.94 3.55 -16.05
N GLN A 186 -5.13 2.63 -15.09
CA GLN A 186 -6.46 2.25 -14.59
C GLN A 186 -7.01 3.23 -13.55
N THR A 187 -6.24 4.27 -13.17
CA THR A 187 -6.61 5.19 -12.11
C THR A 187 -7.07 6.54 -12.65
N GLU A 188 -8.34 6.87 -12.43
CA GLU A 188 -8.81 8.24 -12.53
C GLU A 188 -8.61 8.93 -11.18
N PHE A 189 -7.62 9.81 -11.09
CA PHE A 189 -7.41 10.59 -9.88
C PHE A 189 -8.54 11.61 -9.69
N PRO A 190 -8.98 11.86 -8.44
CA PRO A 190 -9.96 12.90 -8.15
C PRO A 190 -9.58 14.21 -8.85
N SER A 191 -10.57 14.95 -9.36
CA SER A 191 -10.34 16.25 -10.03
C SER A 191 -9.51 17.22 -9.19
N ALA A 192 -9.56 17.12 -7.85
CA ALA A 192 -8.72 17.88 -6.93
C ALA A 192 -7.20 17.61 -7.07
N VAL A 193 -6.82 16.41 -7.51
CA VAL A 193 -5.44 16.00 -7.83
C VAL A 193 -5.12 16.42 -9.28
N SER A 194 -6.03 16.15 -10.22
CA SER A 194 -5.87 16.44 -11.66
C SER A 194 -5.78 17.94 -12.00
N CYS A 195 -6.61 18.79 -11.37
CA CYS A 195 -6.65 20.25 -11.60
C CYS A 195 -5.34 20.97 -11.20
N SER A 196 -4.43 20.28 -10.51
CA SER A 196 -3.12 20.79 -10.09
C SER A 196 -1.95 20.39 -10.99
N VAL A 197 -2.15 19.46 -11.94
CA VAL A 197 -1.13 18.98 -12.89
C VAL A 197 -0.97 19.94 -14.08
N ASN A 198 -2.05 20.64 -14.48
CA ASN A 198 -2.10 21.42 -15.73
C ASN A 198 -1.96 22.95 -15.58
N SER A 199 -1.82 23.51 -14.39
CA SER A 199 -1.85 24.98 -14.21
C SER A 199 -0.50 25.53 -13.74
N ARG A 200 0.38 25.82 -14.72
CA ARG A 200 1.65 26.56 -14.51
C ARG A 200 1.46 28.04 -14.17
N LYS A 201 0.24 28.54 -13.96
CA LYS A 201 -0.01 29.95 -13.62
C LYS A 201 -1.19 30.12 -12.68
N GLN A 202 -0.96 31.01 -11.71
CA GLN A 202 -1.90 31.81 -10.91
C GLN A 202 -2.41 31.24 -9.58
N TYR A 203 -1.77 31.79 -8.54
CA TYR A 203 -2.22 31.95 -7.18
C TYR A 203 -3.42 32.89 -7.11
N SER A 204 -4.52 32.47 -6.49
CA SER A 204 -5.27 33.19 -5.46
C SER A 204 -6.66 32.56 -5.29
N THR A 205 -7.07 32.40 -4.03
CA THR A 205 -8.42 32.06 -3.55
C THR A 205 -9.05 30.76 -4.07
N LEU A 206 -8.82 29.65 -3.36
CA LEU A 206 -9.83 28.59 -3.10
C LEU A 206 -9.36 27.68 -1.94
N ARG A 207 -10.21 27.61 -0.91
CA ARG A 207 -9.98 27.01 0.41
C ARG A 207 -10.29 25.51 0.42
N TYR A 208 -9.25 24.69 0.51
CA TYR A 208 -9.16 23.47 1.33
C TYR A 208 -7.67 23.11 1.36
N ARG A 209 -7.00 23.41 2.48
CA ARG A 209 -5.54 23.36 2.64
C ARG A 209 -5.14 22.00 3.25
N SER A 210 -4.80 21.04 2.38
CA SER A 210 -3.87 19.92 2.66
C SER A 210 -2.64 19.98 1.73
N ARG A 211 -2.30 21.20 1.27
CA ARG A 211 -1.58 21.41 0.02
C ARG A 211 -0.05 21.45 0.13
N HIS A 212 0.58 21.38 1.30
CA HIS A 212 2.06 21.42 1.34
C HIS A 212 2.74 20.05 1.45
N LEU A 213 2.11 19.04 2.04
CA LEU A 213 2.69 17.69 2.16
C LEU A 213 2.35 16.76 0.97
N THR A 214 1.13 16.82 0.43
CA THR A 214 0.73 15.98 -0.72
C THR A 214 1.27 16.49 -2.06
N ARG A 215 1.43 17.82 -2.23
CA ARG A 215 1.82 18.41 -3.52
C ARG A 215 3.28 18.15 -3.89
N ARG A 216 4.22 18.37 -2.97
CA ARG A 216 5.64 18.12 -3.27
C ARG A 216 5.89 16.64 -3.38
N PHE A 217 5.29 15.80 -2.54
CA PHE A 217 5.60 14.39 -2.52
C PHE A 217 5.02 13.65 -3.73
N ILE A 218 3.73 13.81 -4.01
CA ILE A 218 3.08 13.14 -5.16
C ILE A 218 3.56 13.77 -6.46
N ALA A 219 3.66 15.11 -6.57
CA ALA A 219 4.16 15.71 -7.81
C ALA A 219 5.67 15.47 -8.01
N HIS A 220 6.52 15.40 -6.98
CA HIS A 220 7.94 15.08 -7.17
C HIS A 220 8.16 13.60 -7.49
N CYS A 221 7.38 12.69 -6.89
CA CYS A 221 7.36 11.29 -7.31
C CYS A 221 6.88 11.14 -8.75
N TRP A 222 5.82 11.86 -9.14
CA TRP A 222 5.24 11.80 -10.48
C TRP A 222 6.11 12.50 -11.55
N HIS A 223 6.70 13.67 -11.24
CA HIS A 223 7.59 14.39 -12.16
C HIS A 223 8.95 13.69 -12.30
N SER A 224 9.48 13.07 -11.24
CA SER A 224 10.71 12.26 -11.36
C SER A 224 10.47 11.02 -12.23
N CYS A 225 9.35 10.32 -12.06
CA CYS A 225 9.01 9.15 -12.91
C CYS A 225 8.77 9.51 -14.38
N LEU A 226 8.16 10.67 -14.68
CA LEU A 226 7.97 11.14 -16.06
C LEU A 226 9.28 11.64 -16.70
N VAL A 227 10.15 12.32 -15.96
CA VAL A 227 11.43 12.83 -16.50
C VAL A 227 12.41 11.68 -16.78
N THR A 228 12.41 10.61 -15.97
CA THR A 228 13.27 9.44 -16.24
C THR A 228 12.76 8.54 -17.37
N SER A 229 11.45 8.48 -17.61
CA SER A 229 10.87 7.72 -18.72
C SER A 229 10.95 8.47 -20.06
N TYR A 230 10.90 9.81 -20.04
CA TYR A 230 11.08 10.62 -21.26
C TYR A 230 12.54 10.68 -21.74
N LEU A 231 13.52 10.57 -20.84
CA LEU A 231 14.95 10.56 -21.19
C LEU A 231 15.49 9.16 -21.55
N ALA A 232 14.73 8.10 -21.30
CA ALA A 232 15.12 6.72 -21.67
C ALA A 232 14.67 6.31 -23.09
N HIS A 233 13.81 7.10 -23.75
CA HIS A 233 13.20 6.76 -25.04
C HIS A 233 13.31 7.84 -26.13
N THR A 234 14.21 8.81 -25.99
CA THR A 234 14.66 9.59 -27.15
C THR A 234 15.94 8.95 -27.73
N PRO A 235 15.91 8.36 -28.94
CA PRO A 235 17.14 8.11 -29.66
C PRO A 235 17.79 9.47 -29.92
N THR A 236 19.06 9.60 -29.54
CA THR A 236 19.94 10.68 -29.99
C THR A 236 19.92 10.71 -31.52
N LEU A 237 19.07 11.58 -32.06
CA LEU A 237 19.14 12.00 -33.45
C LEU A 237 19.74 13.40 -33.48
N ILE A 238 20.79 13.49 -34.29
CA ILE A 238 21.43 14.67 -34.87
C ILE A 238 22.63 15.23 -34.07
N ALA A 239 23.79 14.68 -34.39
CA ALA A 239 24.99 15.47 -34.71
C ALA A 239 25.81 14.74 -35.79
N SER A 240 25.32 14.77 -37.03
CA SER A 240 26.07 14.94 -38.29
C SER A 240 25.09 14.92 -39.46
#